data_AF-A0A2N6ACL8-F1
#
_entry.id   AF-A0A2N6ACL8-F1
#
_cell.length_a   1.000
_cell.length_b   1.000
_cell.length_c   1.000
_cell.angle_alpha   90.00
_cell.angle_beta   90.00
_cell.angle_gamma   90.00
#
_symmetry.space_group_name_H-M   'P 1'
#
loop_
_entity.id
_entity.type
_entity.pdbx_description
1 polymer ?
#
loop_
_entity_poly.entity_id
_entity_poly.type
_entity_poly.pdbx_seq_one_letter_code
_entity_poly.pdbx_strand_id
1 'polypeptide(L)'
;MSDKFPKLVVGAYIFNKKGELFLLKSSHWGDLYAAPGGEVNYGEAVEDAVVRQIKEKTGLQIQNLNFIANAEVVHPEQRVDSDVHLVSLRYRAEIKNDTGILDDIEFMWLKPEEVVGHGEVREGVKDFVKKYLVEKKKIFSKKCKDCDDNLRESEEYKQGWQRAQADYKNLQKEILDQRGEWARMSEQQILEEFIPVYDNFKKAFAMEHGEENGKWENWAKGIEYIMKQFGKILEDHSVVEIRTEGELFNPELHEAMGEEDSEEDAGRILREVDGGYKMKDKVIKVAKVIVAK
;
A
#
# COMPACT_ATOMS: atom_id res chain seq x y z
N MET A 1 42.10 -29.33 -27.59
CA MET A 1 42.10 -27.85 -27.54
C MET A 1 40.88 -27.47 -26.73
N SER A 2 41.02 -26.69 -25.65
CA SER A 2 39.82 -26.14 -25.00
C SER A 2 39.17 -25.15 -25.96
N ASP A 3 37.88 -25.28 -26.22
CA ASP A 3 37.15 -24.32 -27.05
C ASP A 3 37.27 -22.92 -26.41
N LYS A 4 37.91 -21.99 -27.12
CA LYS A 4 38.01 -20.60 -26.69
C LYS A 4 36.76 -19.86 -27.16
N PHE A 5 35.92 -19.43 -26.22
CA PHE A 5 34.74 -18.62 -26.50
C PHE A 5 34.97 -17.15 -26.11
N PRO A 6 34.29 -16.19 -26.78
CA PRO A 6 34.28 -14.81 -26.33
C PRO A 6 33.74 -14.69 -24.91
N LYS A 7 34.39 -13.88 -24.07
CA LYS A 7 33.95 -13.61 -22.70
C LYS A 7 33.03 -12.40 -22.66
N LEU A 8 31.88 -12.53 -22.01
CA LEU A 8 30.99 -11.40 -21.74
C LEU A 8 31.52 -10.59 -20.55
N VAL A 9 31.76 -9.30 -20.78
CA VAL A 9 32.23 -8.37 -19.76
C VAL A 9 31.36 -7.12 -19.71
N VAL A 10 31.27 -6.51 -18.54
CA VAL A 10 30.58 -5.24 -18.31
C VAL A 10 31.56 -4.18 -17.84
N GLY A 11 31.26 -2.92 -18.13
CA GLY A 11 31.96 -1.78 -17.51
C GLY A 11 31.09 -0.55 -17.44
N ALA A 12 31.34 0.30 -16.45
CA ALA A 12 30.57 1.52 -16.22
C ALA A 12 31.44 2.78 -16.32
N TYR A 13 30.96 3.75 -17.09
CA TYR A 13 31.42 5.13 -17.07
C TYR A 13 30.64 5.88 -15.99
N ILE A 14 31.27 6.04 -14.82
CA ILE A 14 30.62 6.55 -13.61
C ILE A 14 30.94 8.03 -13.44
N PHE A 15 29.92 8.86 -13.28
CA PHE A 15 30.07 10.30 -13.12
C PHE A 15 29.78 10.77 -11.69
N ASN A 16 30.57 11.73 -11.22
CA ASN A 16 30.25 12.47 -10.00
C ASN A 16 29.32 13.66 -10.28
N LYS A 17 28.90 14.36 -9.22
CA LYS A 17 28.03 15.56 -9.33
C LYS A 17 28.65 16.73 -10.09
N LYS A 18 29.99 16.75 -10.24
CA LYS A 18 30.72 17.76 -11.02
C LYS A 18 30.82 17.38 -12.50
N GLY A 19 30.30 16.22 -12.91
CA GLY A 19 30.39 15.71 -14.27
C GLY A 19 31.76 15.11 -14.62
N GLU A 20 32.60 14.82 -13.63
CA GLU A 20 33.89 14.15 -13.82
C GLU A 20 33.68 12.64 -13.88
N LEU A 21 34.46 11.96 -14.73
CA LEU A 21 34.45 10.52 -14.95
C LEU A 21 35.42 9.83 -13.99
N PHE A 22 34.94 8.79 -13.31
CA PHE A 22 35.78 7.92 -12.49
C PHE A 22 36.58 6.96 -13.37
N LEU A 23 37.89 6.95 -13.17
CA LEU A 23 38.79 5.99 -13.80
C LEU A 23 39.62 5.27 -12.74
N LEU A 24 39.73 3.95 -12.89
CA LEU A 24 40.46 3.07 -11.99
C LEU A 24 41.73 2.57 -12.70
N LYS A 25 42.86 2.59 -12.01
CA LYS A 25 44.09 1.98 -12.51
C LYS A 25 43.96 0.47 -12.51
N SER A 26 44.30 -0.17 -13.63
CA SER A 26 44.04 -1.60 -13.81
C SER A 26 45.29 -2.35 -14.27
N SER A 27 45.74 -3.30 -13.45
CA SER A 27 46.85 -4.20 -13.78
C SER A 27 46.61 -5.02 -15.05
N HIS A 28 45.36 -5.34 -15.39
CA HIS A 28 45.03 -6.02 -16.65
C HIS A 28 45.40 -5.24 -17.91
N TRP A 29 45.56 -3.91 -17.81
CA TRP A 29 45.81 -3.01 -18.94
C TRP A 29 47.17 -2.32 -18.84
N GLY A 30 48.17 -3.00 -18.23
CA GLY A 30 49.52 -2.45 -18.10
C GLY A 30 49.53 -1.17 -17.25
N ASP A 31 48.76 -1.17 -16.15
CA ASP A 31 48.62 -0.05 -15.22
C ASP A 31 48.04 1.24 -15.81
N LEU A 32 47.38 1.15 -16.98
CA LEU A 32 46.58 2.23 -17.53
C LEU A 32 45.27 2.41 -16.75
N TYR A 33 44.79 3.66 -16.73
CA TYR A 33 43.49 4.02 -16.20
C TYR A 33 42.36 3.62 -17.15
N ALA A 34 41.36 2.93 -16.61
CA ALA A 34 40.21 2.44 -17.37
C ALA A 34 38.90 2.59 -16.59
N ALA A 35 37.78 2.51 -17.30
CA ALA A 35 36.47 2.40 -16.67
C ALA A 35 36.38 1.06 -15.90
N PRO A 36 35.95 1.08 -14.62
CA PRO A 36 35.82 -0.14 -13.83
C PRO A 36 34.76 -1.09 -14.40
N GLY A 37 34.98 -2.39 -14.19
CA GLY A 37 34.15 -3.44 -14.77
C GLY A 37 34.79 -4.82 -14.67
N GLY A 38 34.12 -5.84 -15.16
CA GLY A 38 34.60 -7.23 -15.11
C GLY A 38 33.69 -8.21 -15.81
N GLU A 39 33.92 -9.50 -15.57
CA GLU A 39 33.17 -10.60 -16.19
C GLU A 39 31.76 -10.72 -15.61
N VAL A 40 30.81 -11.10 -16.47
CA VAL A 40 29.44 -11.44 -16.10
C VAL A 40 29.40 -12.93 -15.78
N ASN A 41 28.86 -13.29 -14.61
CA ASN A 41 28.75 -14.68 -14.21
C ASN A 41 27.63 -15.40 -14.96
N TYR A 42 27.75 -16.72 -15.11
CA TYR A 42 26.67 -17.52 -15.68
C TYR A 42 25.41 -17.42 -14.80
N GLY A 43 24.26 -17.12 -15.41
CA GLY A 43 22.98 -16.94 -14.71
C GLY A 43 22.77 -15.56 -14.07
N GLU A 44 23.72 -14.65 -14.21
CA GLU A 44 23.64 -13.28 -13.66
C GLU A 44 23.05 -12.30 -14.69
N ALA A 45 22.14 -11.42 -14.24
CA ALA A 45 21.67 -10.31 -15.08
C ALA A 45 22.81 -9.31 -15.30
N VAL A 46 22.93 -8.77 -16.52
CA VAL A 46 24.03 -7.88 -16.91
C VAL A 46 24.11 -6.63 -16.02
N GLU A 47 22.97 -6.07 -15.65
CA GLU A 47 22.89 -4.88 -14.80
C GLU A 47 23.34 -5.16 -13.36
N ASP A 48 22.97 -6.33 -12.82
CA ASP A 48 23.45 -6.80 -11.51
C ASP A 48 24.97 -7.02 -11.53
N ALA A 49 25.49 -7.59 -12.61
CA ALA A 49 26.93 -7.75 -12.81
C ALA A 49 27.66 -6.40 -12.81
N VAL A 50 27.06 -5.35 -13.40
CA VAL A 50 27.66 -4.00 -13.34
C VAL A 50 27.72 -3.53 -11.89
N VAL A 51 26.60 -3.55 -11.17
CA VAL A 51 26.54 -3.07 -9.79
C VAL A 51 27.52 -3.83 -8.89
N ARG A 52 27.58 -5.16 -9.03
CA ARG A 52 28.51 -6.01 -8.30
C ARG A 52 29.96 -5.68 -8.62
N GLN A 53 30.34 -5.67 -9.90
CA GLN A 53 31.73 -5.41 -10.32
C GLN A 53 32.21 -4.02 -9.89
N ILE A 54 31.34 -3.00 -9.94
CA ILE A 54 31.69 -1.66 -9.46
C ILE A 54 31.90 -1.67 -7.96
N LYS A 55 30.94 -2.22 -7.18
CA LYS A 55 31.05 -2.27 -5.73
C LYS A 55 32.28 -3.05 -5.26
N GLU A 56 32.56 -4.21 -5.86
CA GLU A 56 33.70 -5.06 -5.49
C GLU A 56 35.05 -4.41 -5.81
N LYS A 57 35.16 -3.69 -6.95
CA LYS A 57 36.44 -3.13 -7.40
C LYS A 57 36.73 -1.73 -6.91
N THR A 58 35.70 -0.97 -6.54
CA THR A 58 35.88 0.44 -6.19
C THR A 58 35.22 0.83 -4.88
N GLY A 59 34.30 0.01 -4.34
CA GLY A 59 33.48 0.36 -3.19
C GLY A 59 32.33 1.33 -3.50
N LEU A 60 32.29 1.90 -4.71
CA LEU A 60 31.28 2.88 -5.10
C LEU A 60 29.89 2.27 -5.17
N GLN A 61 28.91 3.02 -4.68
CA GLN A 61 27.50 2.79 -4.98
C GLN A 61 27.08 3.68 -6.13
N ILE A 62 26.38 3.08 -7.09
CA ILE A 62 25.94 3.75 -8.32
C ILE A 62 24.42 3.80 -8.42
N GLN A 63 23.93 4.77 -9.18
CA GLN A 63 22.52 4.96 -9.54
C GLN A 63 22.40 5.42 -11.00
N ASN A 64 21.18 5.51 -11.52
CA ASN A 64 20.89 5.95 -12.89
C ASN A 64 21.68 5.14 -13.94
N LEU A 65 21.72 3.82 -13.77
CA LEU A 65 22.42 2.91 -14.65
C LEU A 65 21.72 2.86 -16.02
N ASN A 66 22.43 3.18 -17.09
CA ASN A 66 21.90 3.24 -18.45
C ASN A 66 22.83 2.56 -19.43
N PHE A 67 22.33 1.64 -20.25
CA PHE A 67 23.12 1.05 -21.34
C PHE A 67 23.48 2.12 -22.39
N ILE A 68 24.75 2.19 -22.79
CA ILE A 68 25.22 3.17 -23.78
C ILE A 68 25.66 2.50 -25.08
N ALA A 69 26.41 1.40 -25.00
CA ALA A 69 27.04 0.77 -26.14
C ALA A 69 27.52 -0.65 -25.84
N ASN A 70 27.75 -1.42 -26.91
CA ASN A 70 28.61 -2.59 -26.87
C ASN A 70 29.94 -2.30 -27.57
N ALA A 71 30.98 -3.06 -27.24
CA ALA A 71 32.27 -3.03 -27.90
C ALA A 71 32.86 -4.45 -27.96
N GLU A 72 33.42 -4.80 -29.11
CA GLU A 72 34.16 -6.04 -29.30
C GLU A 72 35.66 -5.75 -29.16
N VAL A 73 36.37 -6.58 -28.40
CA VAL A 73 37.81 -6.45 -28.20
C VAL A 73 38.45 -7.80 -28.47
N VAL A 74 39.06 -7.93 -29.65
CA VAL A 74 39.75 -9.13 -30.11
C VAL A 74 41.25 -8.87 -30.04
N HIS A 75 41.97 -9.74 -29.33
CA HIS A 75 43.42 -9.68 -29.16
C HIS A 75 44.01 -8.29 -28.82
N PRO A 76 43.57 -7.66 -27.71
CA PRO A 76 43.98 -6.29 -27.40
C PRO A 76 45.48 -6.18 -27.06
N GLU A 77 46.20 -5.35 -27.82
CA GLU A 77 47.63 -5.11 -27.63
C GLU A 77 47.96 -4.48 -26.26
N GLN A 78 47.10 -3.59 -25.73
CA GLN A 78 47.29 -2.92 -24.44
C GLN A 78 46.97 -3.81 -23.22
N ARG A 79 46.58 -5.08 -23.43
CA ARG A 79 46.22 -5.99 -22.34
C ARG A 79 47.40 -6.91 -22.02
N VAL A 80 47.66 -7.11 -20.73
CA VAL A 80 48.73 -8.02 -20.27
C VAL A 80 48.50 -9.46 -20.75
N ASP A 81 47.23 -9.90 -20.76
CA ASP A 81 46.79 -11.14 -21.38
C ASP A 81 46.04 -10.81 -22.69
N SER A 82 46.78 -10.71 -23.78
CA SER A 82 46.27 -10.33 -25.10
C SER A 82 45.66 -11.50 -25.88
N ASP A 83 45.74 -12.74 -25.41
CA ASP A 83 45.14 -13.91 -26.08
C ASP A 83 43.67 -14.11 -25.66
N VAL A 84 42.87 -13.05 -25.82
CA VAL A 84 41.46 -13.01 -25.39
C VAL A 84 40.55 -12.35 -26.43
N HIS A 85 39.29 -12.78 -26.45
CA HIS A 85 38.19 -12.12 -27.14
C HIS A 85 37.13 -11.73 -26.10
N LEU A 86 36.85 -10.43 -25.95
CA LEU A 86 35.85 -9.88 -25.05
C LEU A 86 34.68 -9.24 -25.81
N VAL A 87 33.46 -9.57 -25.41
CA VAL A 87 32.24 -8.84 -25.78
C VAL A 87 31.88 -7.96 -24.59
N SER A 88 32.01 -6.64 -24.75
CA SER A 88 31.86 -5.70 -23.66
C SER A 88 30.55 -4.92 -23.76
N LEU A 89 29.74 -4.96 -22.70
CA LEU A 89 28.56 -4.11 -22.53
C LEU A 89 28.92 -2.91 -21.65
N ARG A 90 28.65 -1.70 -22.13
CA ARG A 90 29.07 -0.45 -21.51
C ARG A 90 27.87 0.35 -21.02
N TYR A 91 27.95 0.77 -19.77
CA TYR A 91 26.89 1.52 -19.09
C TYR A 91 27.37 2.91 -18.66
N ARG A 92 26.42 3.85 -18.54
CA ARG A 92 26.57 5.13 -17.83
C ARG A 92 26.00 4.94 -16.46
N ALA A 93 26.66 5.49 -15.45
CA ALA A 93 26.08 5.58 -14.12
C ALA A 93 26.49 6.87 -13.44
N GLU A 94 25.81 7.20 -12.36
CA GLU A 94 26.14 8.33 -11.49
C GLU A 94 26.44 7.78 -10.10
N ILE A 95 27.37 8.40 -9.37
CA ILE A 95 27.60 8.02 -7.98
C ILE A 95 26.36 8.34 -7.15
N LYS A 96 25.99 7.42 -6.28
CA LYS A 96 24.93 7.63 -5.30
C LYS A 96 25.46 8.46 -4.12
N ASN A 97 26.68 8.17 -3.71
CA ASN A 97 27.44 8.86 -2.68
C ASN A 97 28.94 8.86 -3.04
N ASP A 98 29.66 9.85 -2.53
CA ASP A 98 31.10 10.03 -2.66
C ASP A 98 31.90 9.37 -1.54
N THR A 99 31.21 8.69 -0.61
CA THR A 99 31.80 7.95 0.51
C THR A 99 31.87 6.46 0.24
N GLY A 100 32.96 5.80 0.65
CA GLY A 100 33.12 4.35 0.57
C GLY A 100 33.96 3.84 -0.61
N ILE A 101 34.79 4.70 -1.22
CA ILE A 101 35.82 4.24 -2.14
C ILE A 101 36.84 3.40 -1.35
N LEU A 102 37.28 2.28 -1.91
CA LEU A 102 38.28 1.42 -1.25
C LEU A 102 39.63 2.17 -1.11
N ASP A 103 40.33 1.96 0.01
CA ASP A 103 41.57 2.68 0.32
C ASP A 103 42.78 2.16 -0.47
N ASP A 104 42.72 0.93 -0.99
CA ASP A 104 43.81 0.21 -1.65
C ASP A 104 43.80 0.34 -3.18
N ILE A 105 42.99 1.25 -3.73
CA ILE A 105 42.89 1.47 -5.17
C ILE A 105 43.46 2.81 -5.62
N GLU A 106 44.11 2.81 -6.78
CA GLU A 106 44.55 4.03 -7.45
C GLU A 106 43.50 4.47 -8.47
N PHE A 107 42.93 5.67 -8.30
CA PHE A 107 41.86 6.18 -9.14
C PHE A 107 41.99 7.69 -9.40
N MET A 108 41.27 8.18 -10.40
CA MET A 108 41.18 9.60 -10.71
C MET A 108 39.76 10.00 -11.15
N TRP A 109 39.44 11.27 -10.94
CA TRP A 109 38.28 11.94 -11.50
C TRP A 109 38.76 12.93 -12.57
N LEU A 110 38.31 12.76 -13.80
CA LEU A 110 38.68 13.65 -14.91
C LEU A 110 37.44 14.13 -15.67
N LYS A 111 37.44 15.37 -16.13
CA LYS A 111 36.40 15.82 -17.06
C LYS A 111 36.52 15.05 -18.38
N PRO A 112 35.41 14.76 -19.09
CA PRO A 112 35.45 14.04 -20.36
C PRO A 112 36.44 14.65 -21.37
N GLU A 113 36.57 15.96 -21.39
CA GLU A 113 37.49 16.67 -22.29
C GLU A 113 38.97 16.42 -21.94
N GLU A 114 39.29 16.22 -20.66
CA GLU A 114 40.65 15.92 -20.17
C GLU A 114 41.04 14.47 -20.45
N VAL A 115 40.08 13.55 -20.40
CA VAL A 115 40.30 12.12 -20.64
C VAL A 115 40.89 11.85 -22.02
N VAL A 116 40.41 12.54 -23.06
CA VAL A 116 40.84 12.34 -24.45
C VAL A 116 42.33 12.64 -24.64
N GLY A 117 42.88 13.58 -23.86
CA GLY A 117 44.30 13.97 -23.93
C GLY A 117 45.22 13.29 -22.90
N HIS A 118 44.67 12.49 -21.98
CA HIS A 118 45.43 12.01 -20.83
C HIS A 118 46.33 10.81 -21.17
N GLY A 119 47.65 10.95 -21.00
CA GLY A 119 48.64 9.95 -21.42
C GLY A 119 48.47 8.56 -20.78
N GLU A 120 48.02 8.51 -19.53
CA GLU A 120 47.89 7.26 -18.77
C GLU A 120 46.52 6.59 -18.88
N VAL A 121 45.61 7.13 -19.70
CA VAL A 121 44.29 6.53 -19.92
C VAL A 121 44.34 5.55 -21.10
N ARG A 122 43.68 4.41 -20.96
CA ARG A 122 43.54 3.41 -22.03
C ARG A 122 42.87 3.99 -23.28
N GLU A 123 43.38 3.66 -24.46
CA GLU A 123 42.86 4.21 -25.74
C GLU A 123 41.38 3.90 -25.97
N GLY A 124 40.94 2.67 -25.67
CA GLY A 124 39.52 2.32 -25.79
C GLY A 124 38.58 3.17 -24.91
N VAL A 125 39.07 3.75 -23.81
CA VAL A 125 38.32 4.73 -23.01
C VAL A 125 38.32 6.09 -23.69
N LYS A 126 39.46 6.55 -24.22
CA LYS A 126 39.56 7.81 -24.96
C LYS A 126 38.66 7.82 -26.19
N ASP A 127 38.70 6.76 -26.99
CA ASP A 127 37.86 6.58 -28.17
C ASP A 127 36.37 6.62 -27.81
N PHE A 128 36.00 5.94 -26.73
CA PHE A 128 34.63 5.97 -26.25
C PHE A 128 34.21 7.37 -25.81
N VAL A 129 35.01 8.04 -24.99
CA VAL A 129 34.72 9.39 -24.48
C VAL A 129 34.60 10.38 -25.64
N LYS A 130 35.50 10.33 -26.61
CA LYS A 130 35.46 11.15 -27.82
C LYS A 130 34.17 10.92 -28.61
N LYS A 131 33.83 9.66 -28.91
CA LYS A 131 32.65 9.32 -29.73
C LYS A 131 31.32 9.55 -29.02
N TYR A 132 31.21 9.19 -27.74
CA TYR A 132 29.93 9.14 -27.02
C TYR A 132 29.67 10.34 -26.11
N LEU A 133 30.70 11.03 -25.63
CA LEU A 133 30.53 12.14 -24.69
C LEU A 133 30.85 13.50 -25.34
N VAL A 134 31.85 13.56 -26.21
CA VAL A 134 32.24 14.80 -26.91
C VAL A 134 31.45 14.98 -28.21
N GLU A 135 31.40 13.97 -29.08
CA GLU A 135 30.72 14.09 -30.38
C GLU A 135 29.19 13.96 -30.25
N LYS A 136 28.71 13.06 -29.38
CA LYS A 136 27.27 12.87 -29.12
C LYS A 136 26.61 14.02 -28.35
N LYS A 137 27.38 14.94 -27.74
CA LYS A 137 26.86 16.25 -27.28
C LYS A 137 26.09 16.94 -28.40
N LYS A 138 26.43 16.76 -29.69
CA LYS A 138 25.66 17.31 -30.83
C LYS A 138 24.29 16.64 -31.06
N ILE A 139 24.11 15.39 -30.63
CA ILE A 139 22.85 14.64 -30.80
C ILE A 139 21.91 14.94 -29.63
N PHE A 140 22.43 15.07 -28.40
CA PHE A 140 21.65 15.43 -27.21
C PHE A 140 21.57 16.95 -26.95
N SER A 141 22.33 17.79 -27.66
CA SER A 141 22.18 19.26 -27.63
C SER A 141 21.01 19.76 -28.48
N LYS A 142 20.25 18.86 -29.12
CA LYS A 142 18.98 19.27 -29.71
C LYS A 142 18.04 19.57 -28.55
N LYS A 143 17.98 20.84 -28.16
CA LYS A 143 17.10 21.38 -27.12
C LYS A 143 15.73 20.72 -27.28
N CYS A 144 15.38 19.86 -26.34
CA CYS A 144 14.06 19.25 -26.28
C CYS A 144 13.05 20.41 -26.31
N LYS A 145 12.28 20.51 -27.39
CA LYS A 145 11.53 21.73 -27.73
C LYS A 145 10.53 22.09 -26.64
N ASP A 146 10.05 21.08 -25.91
CA ASP A 146 8.96 21.17 -24.95
C ASP A 146 9.35 20.62 -23.56
N CYS A 147 10.63 20.47 -23.25
CA CYS A 147 11.02 19.88 -21.95
C CYS A 147 10.68 20.76 -20.76
N ASP A 148 10.81 22.08 -20.91
CA ASP A 148 10.42 23.04 -19.85
C ASP A 148 8.89 23.04 -19.66
N ASP A 149 8.13 22.93 -20.77
CA ASP A 149 6.67 22.83 -20.73
C ASP A 149 6.19 21.50 -20.12
N ASN A 150 6.77 20.37 -20.51
CA ASN A 150 6.46 19.06 -19.93
C ASN A 150 6.82 18.99 -18.43
N LEU A 151 7.93 19.62 -18.03
CA LEU A 151 8.32 19.69 -16.63
C LEU A 151 7.32 20.53 -15.82
N ARG A 152 6.93 21.69 -16.36
CA ARG A 152 5.89 22.55 -15.75
C ARG A 152 4.56 21.82 -15.64
N GLU A 153 4.13 21.14 -16.70
CA GLU A 153 2.87 20.37 -16.71
C GLU A 153 2.92 19.22 -15.69
N SER A 154 4.06 18.51 -15.61
CA SER A 154 4.27 17.47 -14.60
C SER A 154 4.23 18.02 -13.17
N GLU A 155 4.78 19.21 -12.94
CA GLU A 155 4.74 19.88 -11.62
C GLU A 155 3.32 20.32 -11.28
N GLU A 156 2.58 20.88 -12.23
CA GLU A 156 1.17 21.27 -12.08
C GLU A 156 0.30 20.06 -11.73
N TYR A 157 0.46 18.93 -12.44
CA TYR A 157 -0.25 17.69 -12.12
C TYR A 157 0.11 17.14 -10.75
N LYS A 158 1.40 17.15 -10.38
CA LYS A 158 1.86 16.71 -9.06
C LYS A 158 1.25 17.54 -7.95
N GLN A 159 1.24 18.88 -8.10
CA GLN A 159 0.63 19.78 -7.13
C GLN A 159 -0.89 19.62 -7.06
N GLY A 160 -1.55 19.43 -8.20
CA GLY A 160 -2.98 19.15 -8.27
C GLY A 160 -3.33 17.85 -7.54
N TRP A 161 -2.58 16.78 -7.80
CA TRP A 161 -2.77 15.49 -7.13
C TRP A 161 -2.54 15.57 -5.61
N GLN A 162 -1.49 16.27 -5.17
CA GLN A 162 -1.20 16.45 -3.74
C GLN A 162 -2.33 17.21 -3.02
N ARG A 163 -2.88 18.26 -3.65
CA ARG A 163 -4.05 18.97 -3.13
C ARG A 163 -5.28 18.08 -3.06
N ALA A 164 -5.61 17.39 -4.15
CA ALA A 164 -6.75 16.46 -4.18
C ALA A 164 -6.63 15.36 -3.11
N GLN A 165 -5.41 14.84 -2.88
CA GLN A 165 -5.17 13.86 -1.82
C GLN A 165 -5.38 14.45 -0.42
N ALA A 166 -4.96 15.70 -0.19
CA ALA A 166 -5.19 16.39 1.07
C ALA A 166 -6.69 16.67 1.30
N ASP A 167 -7.39 17.15 0.27
CA ASP A 167 -8.83 17.41 0.31
C ASP A 167 -9.61 16.12 0.60
N TYR A 168 -9.22 15.01 -0.02
CA TYR A 168 -9.84 13.71 0.26
C TYR A 168 -9.65 13.27 1.72
N LYS A 169 -8.45 13.45 2.30
CA LYS A 169 -8.21 13.14 3.72
C LYS A 169 -9.04 14.02 4.65
N ASN A 170 -9.17 15.31 4.34
CA ASN A 170 -10.00 16.23 5.10
C ASN A 170 -11.48 15.81 5.02
N LEU A 171 -11.97 15.48 3.83
CA LEU A 171 -13.32 14.97 3.61
C LEU A 171 -13.58 13.68 4.39
N GLN A 172 -12.64 12.72 4.38
CA GLN A 172 -12.78 11.49 5.16
C GLN A 172 -12.94 11.78 6.66
N LYS A 173 -12.13 12.70 7.19
CA LYS A 173 -12.24 13.12 8.59
C LYS A 173 -13.60 13.78 8.87
N GLU A 174 -14.02 14.70 8.01
CA GLU A 174 -15.30 15.38 8.12
C GLU A 174 -16.48 14.40 8.09
N ILE A 175 -16.46 13.41 7.20
CA ILE A 175 -17.50 12.37 7.12
C ILE A 175 -17.54 11.53 8.41
N LEU A 176 -16.39 11.19 8.99
CA LEU A 176 -16.34 10.44 10.24
C LEU A 176 -16.92 11.27 11.40
N ASP A 177 -16.56 12.55 11.48
CA ASP A 177 -17.08 13.46 12.48
C ASP A 177 -18.60 13.64 12.33
N GLN A 178 -19.09 13.89 11.10
CA GLN A 178 -20.52 13.99 10.80
C GLN A 178 -21.29 12.71 11.13
N ARG A 179 -20.72 11.53 10.86
CA ARG A 179 -21.34 10.25 11.22
C ARG A 179 -21.48 10.09 12.73
N GLY A 180 -20.49 10.54 13.50
CA GLY A 180 -20.55 10.56 14.96
C GLY A 180 -21.66 11.48 15.46
N GLU A 181 -21.77 12.68 14.89
CA GLU A 181 -22.83 13.62 15.23
C GLU A 181 -24.22 13.07 14.87
N TRP A 182 -24.40 12.48 13.69
CA TRP A 182 -25.65 11.83 13.32
C TRP A 182 -26.04 10.70 14.25
N ALA A 183 -25.08 9.89 14.72
CA ALA A 183 -25.38 8.83 15.69
C ALA A 183 -25.88 9.41 17.03
N ARG A 184 -25.25 10.48 17.54
CA ARG A 184 -25.68 11.18 18.77
C ARG A 184 -27.06 11.80 18.61
N MET A 185 -27.33 12.44 17.48
CA MET A 185 -28.63 13.03 17.18
C MET A 185 -29.73 11.97 17.11
N SER A 186 -29.47 10.82 16.46
CA SER A 186 -30.42 9.71 16.45
C SER A 186 -30.67 9.12 17.84
N GLU A 187 -29.63 8.97 18.66
CA GLU A 187 -29.79 8.51 20.04
C GLU A 187 -30.65 9.48 20.86
N GLN A 188 -30.40 10.80 20.73
CA GLN A 188 -31.19 11.82 21.39
C GLN A 188 -32.67 11.77 20.97
N GLN A 189 -32.94 11.67 19.67
CA GLN A 189 -34.31 11.59 19.15
C GLN A 189 -35.07 10.39 19.74
N ILE A 190 -34.43 9.22 19.80
CA ILE A 190 -35.04 8.03 20.41
C ILE A 190 -35.29 8.28 21.91
N LEU A 191 -34.32 8.82 22.65
CA LEU A 191 -34.50 9.09 24.08
C LEU A 191 -35.65 10.07 24.35
N GLU A 192 -35.83 11.10 23.52
CA GLU A 192 -36.94 12.06 23.62
C GLU A 192 -38.32 11.39 23.49
N GLU A 193 -38.44 10.34 22.67
CA GLU A 193 -39.68 9.56 22.53
C GLU A 193 -39.93 8.62 23.71
N PHE A 194 -38.87 8.08 24.34
CA PHE A 194 -38.99 7.15 25.47
C PHE A 194 -39.15 7.85 26.83
N ILE A 195 -38.68 9.09 26.98
CA ILE A 195 -38.83 9.88 28.22
C ILE A 195 -40.29 9.95 28.71
N PRO A 196 -41.29 10.25 27.86
CA PRO A 196 -42.71 10.23 28.27
C PRO A 196 -43.19 8.88 28.81
N VAL A 197 -42.68 7.76 28.27
CA VAL A 197 -43.02 6.42 28.76
C VAL A 197 -42.45 6.22 30.17
N TYR A 198 -41.18 6.57 30.37
CA TYR A 198 -40.55 6.53 31.69
C TYR A 198 -41.28 7.41 32.72
N ASP A 199 -41.70 8.60 32.32
CA ASP A 199 -42.50 9.49 33.16
C ASP A 199 -43.85 8.89 33.54
N ASN A 200 -44.50 8.17 32.62
CA ASN A 200 -45.75 7.48 32.91
C ASN A 200 -45.54 6.28 33.85
N PHE A 201 -44.44 5.54 33.72
CA PHE A 201 -44.06 4.52 34.70
C PHE A 201 -43.86 5.12 36.10
N LYS A 202 -43.11 6.23 36.24
CA LYS A 202 -42.95 6.91 37.54
C LYS A 202 -44.29 7.28 38.15
N LYS A 203 -45.24 7.81 37.36
CA LYS A 203 -46.59 8.14 37.82
C LYS A 203 -47.34 6.89 38.28
N ALA A 204 -47.28 5.80 37.51
CA ALA A 204 -47.95 4.55 37.85
C ALA A 204 -47.40 3.92 39.15
N PHE A 205 -46.09 3.99 39.39
CA PHE A 205 -45.47 3.50 40.63
C PHE A 205 -45.74 4.39 41.85
N ALA A 206 -45.96 5.70 41.64
CA ALA A 206 -46.31 6.62 42.73
C ALA A 206 -47.78 6.51 43.17
N MET A 207 -48.62 5.75 42.47
CA MET A 207 -50.01 5.51 42.86
C MET A 207 -50.07 4.53 44.03
N GLU A 208 -50.74 4.91 45.13
CA GLU A 208 -50.96 4.00 46.26
C GLU A 208 -51.80 2.79 45.87
N HIS A 209 -51.30 1.60 46.18
CA HIS A 209 -52.06 0.35 46.10
C HIS A 209 -52.89 0.21 47.38
N GLY A 210 -54.21 0.34 47.27
CA GLY A 210 -55.13 0.01 48.36
C GLY A 210 -55.91 -1.27 48.04
N GLU A 211 -56.34 -1.99 49.08
CA GLU A 211 -57.11 -3.25 48.99
C GLU A 211 -58.50 -3.11 48.32
N GLU A 212 -58.91 -1.90 47.96
CA GLU A 212 -60.17 -1.66 47.24
C GLU A 212 -60.04 -2.01 45.75
N ASN A 213 -60.94 -2.89 45.27
CA ASN A 213 -61.02 -3.34 43.87
C ASN A 213 -60.93 -2.21 42.82
N GLY A 214 -61.42 -1.00 43.11
CA GLY A 214 -61.38 0.14 42.18
C GLY A 214 -60.00 0.78 42.00
N LYS A 215 -59.10 0.67 42.98
CA LYS A 215 -57.73 1.22 42.89
C LYS A 215 -56.83 0.34 42.03
N TRP A 216 -56.99 -0.97 42.14
CA TRP A 216 -56.30 -1.94 41.28
C TRP A 216 -56.68 -1.80 39.81
N GLU A 217 -57.98 -1.65 39.49
CA GLU A 217 -58.44 -1.53 38.10
C GLU A 217 -57.90 -0.26 37.42
N ASN A 218 -57.81 0.86 38.15
CA ASN A 218 -57.23 2.09 37.64
C ASN A 218 -55.73 1.98 37.39
N TRP A 219 -55.01 1.28 38.27
CA TRP A 219 -53.59 1.00 38.09
C TRP A 219 -53.35 0.10 36.87
N ALA A 220 -54.13 -0.98 36.71
CA ALA A 220 -54.05 -1.86 35.56
C ALA A 220 -54.29 -1.13 34.22
N LYS A 221 -55.28 -0.24 34.16
CA LYS A 221 -55.51 0.64 32.99
C LYS A 221 -54.35 1.59 32.71
N GLY A 222 -53.68 2.08 33.76
CA GLY A 222 -52.47 2.90 33.64
C GLY A 222 -51.30 2.14 33.02
N ILE A 223 -51.08 0.90 33.45
CA ILE A 223 -50.06 0.01 32.86
C ILE A 223 -50.41 -0.35 31.41
N GLU A 224 -51.68 -0.65 31.11
CA GLU A 224 -52.14 -0.91 29.74
C GLU A 224 -51.88 0.28 28.80
N TYR A 225 -52.10 1.52 29.28
CA TYR A 225 -51.80 2.73 28.53
C TYR A 225 -50.30 2.86 28.22
N ILE A 226 -49.44 2.56 29.21
CA ILE A 226 -47.99 2.58 29.04
C ILE A 226 -47.55 1.54 27.99
N MET A 227 -48.10 0.31 28.05
CA MET A 227 -47.81 -0.73 27.06
C MET A 227 -48.22 -0.31 25.65
N LYS A 228 -49.40 0.29 25.48
CA LYS A 228 -49.88 0.80 24.18
C LYS A 228 -48.99 1.92 23.65
N GLN A 229 -48.57 2.84 24.50
CA GLN A 229 -47.66 3.92 24.12
C GLN A 229 -46.30 3.38 23.66
N PHE A 230 -45.73 2.43 24.41
CA PHE A 230 -44.46 1.81 24.09
C PHE A 230 -44.52 1.01 22.78
N GLY A 231 -45.58 0.21 22.59
CA GLY A 231 -45.79 -0.54 21.35
C GLY A 231 -45.89 0.36 20.12
N LYS A 232 -46.56 1.51 20.25
CA LYS A 232 -46.63 2.50 19.16
C LYS A 232 -45.26 3.06 18.79
N ILE A 233 -44.41 3.38 19.77
CA ILE A 233 -43.03 3.86 19.50
C ILE A 233 -42.26 2.78 18.72
N LEU A 234 -42.36 1.51 19.13
CA LEU A 234 -41.72 0.42 18.39
C LEU A 234 -42.22 0.33 16.93
N GLU A 235 -43.53 0.42 16.72
CA GLU A 235 -44.15 0.39 15.39
C GLU A 235 -43.69 1.58 14.51
N ASP A 236 -43.66 2.79 15.07
CA ASP A 236 -43.19 4.01 14.38
C ASP A 236 -41.72 3.87 13.93
N HIS A 237 -40.90 3.12 14.69
CA HIS A 237 -39.52 2.75 14.34
C HIS A 237 -39.40 1.45 13.53
N SER A 238 -40.51 0.92 13.00
CA SER A 238 -40.57 -0.32 12.22
C SER A 238 -40.06 -1.57 12.95
N VAL A 239 -40.12 -1.56 14.29
CA VAL A 239 -39.82 -2.70 15.15
C VAL A 239 -41.11 -3.48 15.38
N VAL A 240 -41.08 -4.78 15.07
CA VAL A 240 -42.20 -5.69 15.26
C VAL A 240 -41.77 -6.90 16.08
N GLU A 241 -42.68 -7.39 16.91
CA GLU A 241 -42.50 -8.61 17.67
C GLU A 241 -42.56 -9.84 16.76
N ILE A 242 -41.71 -10.83 17.04
CA ILE A 242 -41.65 -12.10 16.33
C ILE A 242 -42.76 -12.99 16.86
N ARG A 243 -43.59 -13.54 15.96
CA ARG A 243 -44.63 -14.50 16.35
C ARG A 243 -44.00 -15.83 16.73
N THR A 244 -44.40 -16.37 17.87
CA THR A 244 -43.79 -17.56 18.49
C THR A 244 -44.79 -18.70 18.64
N GLU A 245 -45.73 -18.60 19.57
CA GLU A 245 -46.62 -19.72 19.93
C GLU A 245 -47.41 -20.26 18.72
N GLY A 246 -47.36 -21.58 18.54
CA GLY A 246 -48.03 -22.26 17.43
C GLY A 246 -47.29 -22.20 16.08
N GLU A 247 -46.20 -21.45 15.96
CA GLU A 247 -45.33 -21.42 14.78
C GLU A 247 -44.25 -22.52 14.85
N LEU A 248 -43.61 -22.81 13.71
CA LEU A 248 -42.47 -23.72 13.66
C LEU A 248 -41.20 -23.01 14.11
N PHE A 249 -40.35 -23.74 14.84
CA PHE A 249 -39.04 -23.25 15.24
C PHE A 249 -38.18 -22.86 14.03
N ASN A 250 -37.51 -21.70 14.12
CA ASN A 250 -36.61 -21.20 13.10
C ASN A 250 -35.36 -20.65 13.80
N PRO A 251 -34.17 -21.25 13.62
CA PRO A 251 -32.93 -20.80 14.25
C PRO A 251 -32.52 -19.35 13.95
N GLU A 252 -33.02 -18.76 12.86
CA GLU A 252 -32.74 -17.35 12.52
C GLU A 252 -33.56 -16.38 13.39
N LEU A 253 -34.69 -16.82 13.92
CA LEU A 253 -35.65 -16.00 14.66
C LEU A 253 -35.76 -16.40 16.14
N HIS A 254 -35.42 -17.64 16.47
CA HIS A 254 -35.75 -18.29 17.73
C HIS A 254 -34.53 -18.98 18.35
N GLU A 255 -34.44 -18.94 19.69
CA GLU A 255 -33.49 -19.69 20.52
C GLU A 255 -34.29 -20.69 21.38
N ALA A 256 -34.05 -21.99 21.21
CA ALA A 256 -34.72 -23.02 21.97
C ALA A 256 -34.10 -23.16 23.37
N MET A 257 -34.89 -22.92 24.41
CA MET A 257 -34.46 -23.02 25.81
C MET A 257 -34.69 -24.41 26.41
N GLY A 258 -35.46 -25.26 25.73
CA GLY A 258 -35.79 -26.61 26.14
C GLY A 258 -36.83 -27.27 25.24
N GLU A 259 -37.00 -28.57 25.43
CA GLU A 259 -37.98 -29.42 24.76
C GLU A 259 -38.94 -30.03 25.79
N GLU A 260 -40.22 -30.10 25.46
CA GLU A 260 -41.26 -30.75 26.29
C GLU A 260 -42.07 -31.76 25.46
N ASP A 261 -42.50 -32.85 26.10
CA ASP A 261 -43.42 -33.81 25.49
C ASP A 261 -44.78 -33.13 25.26
N SER A 262 -45.31 -33.22 24.04
CA SER A 262 -46.57 -32.59 23.63
C SER A 262 -47.31 -33.46 22.61
N GLU A 263 -48.61 -33.19 22.42
CA GLU A 263 -49.40 -33.76 21.32
C GLU A 263 -49.13 -33.04 19.98
N GLU A 264 -48.43 -31.89 20.02
CA GLU A 264 -48.03 -31.12 18.84
C GLU A 264 -46.83 -31.74 18.10
N ASP A 265 -46.68 -31.38 16.81
CA ASP A 265 -45.56 -31.86 15.99
C ASP A 265 -44.20 -31.41 16.52
N ALA A 266 -43.20 -32.29 16.44
CA ALA A 266 -41.82 -32.00 16.84
C ALA A 266 -41.28 -30.72 16.18
N GLY A 267 -40.69 -29.84 16.99
CA GLY A 267 -40.17 -28.54 16.55
C GLY A 267 -41.21 -27.41 16.49
N ARG A 268 -42.47 -27.65 16.85
CA ARG A 268 -43.46 -26.58 17.05
C ARG A 268 -43.22 -25.83 18.35
N ILE A 269 -43.39 -24.51 18.34
CA ILE A 269 -43.24 -23.69 19.56
C ILE A 269 -44.48 -23.86 20.44
N LEU A 270 -44.25 -24.35 21.66
CA LEU A 270 -45.29 -24.58 22.66
C LEU A 270 -45.61 -23.31 23.44
N ARG A 271 -44.58 -22.58 23.85
CA ARG A 271 -44.73 -21.30 24.57
C ARG A 271 -43.52 -20.40 24.42
N GLU A 272 -43.77 -19.10 24.54
CA GLU A 272 -42.73 -18.09 24.63
C GLU A 272 -42.18 -17.98 26.05
N VAL A 273 -40.85 -17.88 26.16
CA VAL A 273 -40.13 -17.59 27.40
C VAL A 273 -39.69 -16.12 27.45
N ASP A 274 -39.25 -15.58 26.32
CA ASP A 274 -38.84 -14.18 26.18
C ASP A 274 -39.05 -13.71 24.73
N GLY A 275 -39.74 -12.59 24.56
CA GLY A 275 -40.13 -12.08 23.25
C GLY A 275 -38.94 -11.71 22.37
N GLY A 276 -39.09 -11.98 21.08
CA GLY A 276 -38.15 -11.61 20.02
C GLY A 276 -38.65 -10.43 19.21
N TYR A 277 -37.73 -9.65 18.64
CA TYR A 277 -38.04 -8.42 17.90
C TYR A 277 -37.17 -8.31 16.65
N LYS A 278 -37.77 -7.81 15.57
CA LYS A 278 -37.08 -7.49 14.33
C LYS A 278 -37.42 -6.09 13.86
N MET A 279 -36.46 -5.43 13.23
CA MET A 279 -36.66 -4.17 12.53
C MET A 279 -36.50 -4.41 11.04
N LYS A 280 -37.60 -4.28 10.30
CA LYS A 280 -37.68 -4.71 8.89
C LYS A 280 -37.23 -6.18 8.78
N ASP A 281 -36.16 -6.45 8.05
CA ASP A 281 -35.61 -7.80 7.85
C ASP A 281 -34.51 -8.18 8.86
N LYS A 282 -34.10 -7.25 9.74
CA LYS A 282 -33.01 -7.48 10.68
C LYS A 282 -33.55 -7.87 12.05
N VAL A 283 -33.17 -9.05 12.52
CA VAL A 283 -33.44 -9.48 13.90
C VAL A 283 -32.62 -8.64 14.88
N ILE A 284 -33.32 -8.01 15.83
CA ILE A 284 -32.71 -7.24 16.94
C ILE A 284 -32.46 -8.18 18.12
N LYS A 285 -33.44 -9.03 18.42
CA LYS A 285 -33.41 -10.00 19.50
C LYS A 285 -34.18 -11.24 19.06
N VAL A 286 -33.59 -12.42 19.18
CA VAL A 286 -34.27 -13.69 18.93
C VAL A 286 -35.27 -13.97 20.05
N ALA A 287 -36.39 -14.61 19.72
CA ALA A 287 -37.35 -15.04 20.73
C ALA A 287 -36.85 -16.32 21.41
N LYS A 288 -36.97 -16.40 22.74
CA LYS A 288 -36.64 -17.62 23.49
C LYS A 288 -37.89 -18.45 23.68
N VAL A 289 -37.83 -19.71 23.28
CA VAL A 289 -39.02 -20.56 23.17
C VAL A 289 -38.79 -21.95 23.76
N ILE A 290 -39.88 -22.60 24.16
CA ILE A 290 -39.91 -24.05 24.44
C ILE A 290 -40.58 -24.73 23.26
N VAL A 291 -39.97 -25.79 22.74
CA VAL A 291 -40.45 -26.51 21.55
C VAL A 291 -40.94 -27.91 21.90
N ALA A 292 -41.85 -28.44 21.09
CA ALA A 292 -42.30 -29.82 21.17
C ALA A 292 -41.17 -30.77 20.78
N LYS A 293 -41.01 -31.83 21.57
CA LYS A 293 -40.02 -32.89 21.35
C LYS A 293 -40.38 -33.81 20.18
#